data_AF-A0AAJ3NW98-F1
#
_entry.id   AF-A0AAJ3NW98-F1
#
_cell.length_a   1.000
_cell.length_b   1.000
_cell.length_c   1.000
_cell.angle_alpha   90.00
_cell.angle_beta   90.00
_cell.angle_gamma   90.00
#
_symmetry.space_group_name_H-M   'P 1'
#
loop_
_entity.id
_entity.type
_entity.pdbx_description
1 polymer ?
#
loop_
_entity_poly.entity_id
_entity_poly.type
_entity_poly.pdbx_seq_one_letter_code
_entity_poly.pdbx_strand_id
1 'polypeptide(L)'
;MENVELSPATRRGMVVTGLLQGLVCYLLISWLAGKNNSWIVYGVPATVALSSVLLFSVVSFKQKRLWGWLAIVLIATLGMSGWLKWQIDGMSPWRAEKALWDFGCYLLLMGMMLLPWIQQSLRERNDSTRYSYFYQSVWHNVLILLVIFIANGLTWLVLLLWSELFKLVGITFFKTLFFATDWFIYLTSGLVTALAVILARTQLRLIDSIQKLFTLIATGLLPLVSLLTLMFIITLPFAGLNAISRHISAAGLLLTLAFLQLLLMSIVGDPQKASLPWTGPLRCLIQTALLVAPLYVFVAAWALWLRVAQYGWTAERLHGVLAVVVLLVWSLGYFVSIVWRKGQNPLVLQGKVNLAVSLLVLVILVLLNSPVLDSMRISVNSHMARYQSGKNTPDQVSIYMLEQSGRYGRAALESLKSDAEYMKDPKRRRDLLMAFDGKQHLQQQVSEKALADNVLIAPGSGKPDATFWSALIKERYNVMTCIEKDACVLVERDLNSDGQTERLLFAFNDERVIVYGIDPTGKEWQELTMSLLPREITKEKLLTAAKERKLGTKPKTWRNLTVDGETLEVNLNE
;
A
#
# COMPACT_ATOMS: atom_id res chain seq x y z
N MET A 1 -12.98 -37.78 15.58
CA MET A 1 -12.67 -36.70 16.54
C MET A 1 -13.99 -36.15 17.03
N GLU A 2 -14.32 -36.43 18.30
CA GLU A 2 -15.51 -35.92 18.97
C GLU A 2 -15.51 -34.39 18.98
N ASN A 3 -16.70 -33.80 18.93
CA ASN A 3 -16.88 -32.36 19.09
C ASN A 3 -16.29 -31.99 20.45
N VAL A 4 -15.19 -31.23 20.48
CA VAL A 4 -14.69 -30.67 21.74
C VAL A 4 -15.73 -29.66 22.18
N GLU A 5 -16.66 -30.09 23.05
CA GLU A 5 -17.67 -29.21 23.61
C GLU A 5 -16.97 -28.16 24.47
N LEU A 6 -16.81 -26.96 23.91
CA LEU A 6 -16.38 -25.79 24.65
C LEU A 6 -17.32 -25.61 25.84
N SER A 7 -16.76 -25.61 27.05
CA SER A 7 -17.56 -25.47 28.26
C SER A 7 -18.38 -24.17 28.20
N PRO A 8 -19.61 -24.16 28.77
CA PRO A 8 -20.48 -22.97 28.75
C PRO A 8 -19.79 -21.71 29.29
N ALA A 9 -18.94 -21.87 30.31
CA ALA A 9 -18.12 -20.79 30.88
C ALA A 9 -17.12 -20.23 29.87
N THR A 10 -16.50 -21.08 29.05
CA THR A 10 -15.54 -20.67 28.02
C THR A 10 -16.23 -19.90 26.89
N ARG A 11 -17.41 -20.36 26.46
CA ARG A 11 -18.23 -19.64 25.46
C ARG A 11 -18.65 -18.25 25.95
N ARG A 12 -19.11 -18.15 27.20
CA ARG A 12 -19.44 -16.84 27.81
C ARG A 12 -18.22 -15.93 27.90
N GLY A 13 -17.07 -16.46 28.30
CA GLY A 13 -15.81 -15.71 28.34
C GLY A 13 -15.37 -15.18 26.98
N MET A 14 -15.57 -15.94 25.89
CA MET A 14 -15.30 -15.49 24.53
C MET A 14 -16.21 -14.34 24.09
N VAL A 15 -17.51 -14.41 24.39
CA VAL A 15 -18.46 -13.31 24.10
C VAL A 15 -18.07 -12.05 24.86
N VAL A 16 -17.76 -12.18 26.16
CA VAL A 16 -17.28 -11.05 26.98
C VAL A 16 -16.00 -10.46 26.42
N THR A 17 -15.06 -11.30 25.94
CA THR A 17 -13.83 -10.82 25.30
C THR A 17 -14.12 -10.01 24.04
N GLY A 18 -15.02 -10.47 23.17
CA GLY A 18 -15.42 -9.73 21.96
C GLY A 18 -16.08 -8.40 22.26
N LEU A 19 -16.99 -8.36 23.24
CA LEU A 19 -17.63 -7.12 23.69
C LEU A 19 -16.63 -6.15 24.33
N LEU A 20 -15.75 -6.64 25.20
CA LEU A 20 -14.69 -5.84 25.79
C LEU A 20 -13.73 -5.30 24.74
N GLN A 21 -13.35 -6.11 23.75
CA GLN A 21 -12.53 -5.65 22.62
C GLN A 21 -13.23 -4.51 21.89
N GLY A 22 -14.51 -4.66 21.53
CA GLY A 22 -15.28 -3.61 20.86
C GLY A 22 -15.37 -2.33 21.70
N LEU A 23 -15.64 -2.45 23.00
CA LEU A 23 -15.71 -1.32 23.92
C LEU A 23 -14.37 -0.60 24.06
N VAL A 24 -13.26 -1.35 24.22
CA VAL A 24 -11.92 -0.77 24.36
C VAL A 24 -11.49 -0.10 23.06
N CYS A 25 -11.73 -0.72 21.89
CA CYS A 25 -11.46 -0.08 20.60
C CYS A 25 -12.27 1.21 20.42
N TYR A 26 -13.55 1.22 20.81
CA TYR A 26 -14.36 2.44 20.81
C TYR A 26 -13.73 3.52 21.68
N LEU A 27 -13.43 3.24 22.96
CA LEU A 27 -12.84 4.22 23.87
C LEU A 27 -11.51 4.76 23.35
N LEU A 28 -10.66 3.90 22.77
CA LEU A 28 -9.38 4.29 22.22
C LEU A 28 -9.51 5.22 21.02
N ILE A 29 -10.43 4.92 20.09
CA ILE A 29 -10.56 5.63 18.82
C ILE A 29 -11.43 6.88 18.93
N SER A 30 -12.54 6.84 19.68
CA SER A 30 -13.46 7.98 19.77
C SER A 30 -13.09 8.97 20.86
N TRP A 31 -12.54 8.49 22.00
CA TRP A 31 -12.33 9.32 23.18
C TRP A 31 -10.86 9.65 23.46
N LEU A 32 -9.97 8.66 23.40
CA LEU A 32 -8.54 8.88 23.69
C LEU A 32 -7.75 9.42 22.50
N ALA A 33 -8.16 9.09 21.27
CA ALA A 33 -7.53 9.60 20.03
C ALA A 33 -7.45 11.13 19.98
N GLY A 34 -8.56 11.81 20.32
CA GLY A 34 -8.64 13.26 20.31
C GLY A 34 -7.75 13.95 21.36
N LYS A 35 -7.32 13.22 22.40
CA LYS A 35 -6.39 13.73 23.42
C LYS A 35 -4.93 13.46 23.06
N ASN A 36 -4.63 12.25 22.56
CA ASN A 36 -3.29 11.89 22.15
C ASN A 36 -3.34 10.73 21.16
N ASN A 37 -2.88 10.98 19.93
CA ASN A 37 -2.85 9.99 18.85
C ASN A 37 -2.02 8.73 19.21
N SER A 38 -1.13 8.83 20.19
CA SER A 38 -0.36 7.69 20.72
C SER A 38 -1.24 6.53 21.16
N TRP A 39 -2.42 6.79 21.73
CA TRP A 39 -3.30 5.74 22.25
C TRP A 39 -3.83 4.83 21.14
N ILE A 40 -4.01 5.35 19.92
CA ILE A 40 -4.40 4.53 18.77
C ILE A 40 -3.25 3.60 18.39
N VAL A 41 -2.02 4.14 18.29
CA VAL A 41 -0.84 3.41 17.83
C VAL A 41 -0.47 2.23 18.76
N TYR A 42 -0.64 2.41 20.08
CA TYR A 42 -0.37 1.34 21.05
C TYR A 42 -1.60 0.49 21.36
N GLY A 43 -2.73 1.14 21.62
CA GLY A 43 -3.90 0.50 22.21
C GLY A 43 -4.62 -0.41 21.24
N VAL A 44 -4.88 0.05 20.00
CA VAL A 44 -5.68 -0.72 19.03
C VAL A 44 -4.95 -1.99 18.58
N PRO A 45 -3.66 -1.96 18.19
CA PRO A 45 -2.95 -3.19 17.83
C PRO A 45 -2.85 -4.16 19.01
N ALA A 46 -2.59 -3.68 20.23
CA ALA A 46 -2.46 -4.53 21.41
C ALA A 46 -3.77 -5.23 21.78
N THR A 47 -4.91 -4.51 21.74
CA THR A 47 -6.21 -5.08 22.08
C THR A 47 -6.66 -6.11 21.05
N VAL A 48 -6.48 -5.81 19.75
CA VAL A 48 -6.80 -6.72 18.65
C VAL A 48 -5.90 -7.96 18.68
N ALA A 49 -4.59 -7.80 18.94
CA ALA A 49 -3.67 -8.93 19.04
C ALA A 49 -4.06 -9.87 20.19
N LEU A 50 -4.29 -9.30 21.38
CA LEU A 50 -4.65 -10.04 22.58
C LEU A 50 -5.98 -10.79 22.44
N SER A 51 -7.02 -10.09 21.98
CA SER A 51 -8.35 -10.68 21.82
C SER A 51 -8.33 -11.78 20.76
N SER A 52 -7.59 -11.59 19.66
CA SER A 52 -7.46 -12.59 18.59
C SER A 52 -6.75 -13.85 19.10
N VAL A 53 -5.62 -13.71 19.80
CA VAL A 53 -4.90 -14.85 20.39
C VAL A 53 -5.80 -15.59 21.38
N LEU A 54 -6.55 -14.86 22.20
CA LEU A 54 -7.49 -15.43 23.17
C LEU A 54 -8.63 -16.19 22.48
N LEU A 55 -9.34 -15.58 21.53
CA LEU A 55 -10.46 -16.18 20.83
C LEU A 55 -10.09 -17.45 20.06
N PHE A 56 -8.91 -17.46 19.43
CA PHE A 56 -8.44 -18.60 18.62
C PHE A 56 -7.74 -19.70 19.45
N SER A 57 -7.15 -19.37 20.61
CA SER A 57 -6.32 -20.32 21.37
C SER A 57 -6.90 -20.79 22.70
N VAL A 58 -7.92 -20.11 23.25
CA VAL A 58 -8.48 -20.50 24.56
C VAL A 58 -9.10 -21.89 24.49
N VAL A 59 -8.60 -22.77 25.35
CA VAL A 59 -9.20 -24.07 25.69
C VAL A 59 -9.72 -24.03 27.14
N SER A 60 -8.97 -23.42 28.05
CA SER A 60 -9.38 -23.16 29.43
C SER A 60 -8.66 -21.93 29.98
N PHE A 61 -9.39 -21.04 30.66
CA PHE A 61 -8.83 -19.84 31.30
C PHE A 61 -7.87 -20.15 32.47
N LYS A 62 -7.84 -21.39 32.97
CA LYS A 62 -6.99 -21.81 34.09
C LYS A 62 -5.53 -22.12 33.68
N GLN A 63 -5.23 -22.20 32.38
CA GLN A 63 -3.88 -22.55 31.92
C GLN A 63 -2.90 -21.38 32.03
N LYS A 64 -1.91 -21.48 32.93
CA LYS A 64 -0.86 -20.44 33.11
C LYS A 64 -0.06 -20.17 31.82
N ARG A 65 0.14 -21.18 30.97
CA ARG A 65 0.88 -21.05 29.69
C ARG A 65 0.18 -20.10 28.71
N LEU A 66 -1.15 -20.06 28.70
CA LEU A 66 -1.92 -19.13 27.86
C LEU A 66 -1.61 -17.68 28.24
N TRP A 67 -1.63 -17.37 29.54
CA TRP A 67 -1.32 -16.04 30.04
C TRP A 67 0.14 -15.64 29.80
N GLY A 68 1.07 -16.59 29.86
CA GLY A 68 2.46 -16.36 29.46
C GLY A 68 2.59 -15.96 27.99
N TRP A 69 1.91 -16.65 27.08
CA TRP A 69 1.89 -16.28 25.66
C TRP A 69 1.19 -14.94 25.40
N LEU A 70 0.08 -14.65 26.09
CA LEU A 70 -0.59 -13.35 26.00
C LEU A 70 0.34 -12.22 26.46
N ALA A 71 1.12 -12.42 27.52
CA ALA A 71 2.11 -11.44 27.97
C ALA A 71 3.23 -11.23 26.93
N ILE A 72 3.74 -12.30 26.31
CA ILE A 72 4.76 -12.21 25.25
C ILE A 72 4.22 -11.43 24.04
N VAL A 73 3.01 -11.77 23.58
CA VAL A 73 2.36 -11.09 22.46
C VAL A 73 2.12 -9.62 22.79
N LEU A 74 1.65 -9.30 24.00
CA LEU A 74 1.46 -7.92 24.44
C LEU A 74 2.77 -7.13 24.43
N ILE A 75 3.83 -7.66 25.02
CA ILE A 75 5.15 -7.00 25.07
C ILE A 75 5.69 -6.79 23.66
N ALA A 76 5.60 -7.81 22.79
CA ALA A 76 6.06 -7.72 21.42
C ALA A 76 5.28 -6.66 20.62
N THR A 77 3.94 -6.68 20.71
CA THR A 77 3.09 -5.71 20.02
C THR A 77 3.32 -4.29 20.53
N LEU A 78 3.43 -4.07 21.84
CA LEU A 78 3.72 -2.74 22.40
C LEU A 78 5.11 -2.22 21.99
N GLY A 79 6.12 -3.10 21.96
CA GLY A 79 7.46 -2.76 21.49
C GLY A 79 7.47 -2.33 20.03
N MET A 80 6.80 -3.10 19.16
CA MET A 80 6.67 -2.76 17.72
C MET A 80 5.82 -1.51 17.49
N SER A 81 4.70 -1.36 18.22
CA SER A 81 3.89 -0.14 18.18
C SER A 81 4.69 1.09 18.61
N GLY A 82 5.57 0.95 19.61
CA GLY A 82 6.46 2.03 20.04
C GLY A 82 7.49 2.42 18.99
N TRP A 83 8.04 1.41 18.32
CA TRP A 83 8.92 1.64 17.17
C TRP A 83 8.19 2.33 16.01
N LEU A 84 7.00 1.85 15.65
CA LEU A 84 6.16 2.46 14.62
C LEU A 84 5.86 3.93 14.95
N LYS A 85 5.42 4.22 16.19
CA LYS A 85 5.15 5.60 16.63
C LYS A 85 6.37 6.50 16.42
N TRP A 86 7.56 6.01 16.77
CA TRP A 86 8.80 6.76 16.62
C TRP A 86 9.16 7.03 15.15
N GLN A 87 8.85 6.09 14.24
CA GLN A 87 9.05 6.26 12.80
C GLN A 87 8.08 7.25 12.16
N ILE A 88 6.80 7.19 12.56
CA ILE A 88 5.72 8.02 11.98
C ILE A 88 5.65 9.43 12.56
N ASP A 89 6.49 9.74 13.53
CA ASP A 89 6.52 11.06 14.17
C ASP A 89 6.84 12.16 13.15
N GLY A 90 5.97 13.16 13.07
CA GLY A 90 6.06 14.24 12.09
C GLY A 90 5.53 13.92 10.68
N MET A 91 4.93 12.75 10.43
CA MET A 91 4.17 12.50 9.20
C MET A 91 2.79 13.17 9.22
N SER A 92 2.24 13.42 8.03
CA SER A 92 0.84 13.87 7.92
C SER A 92 -0.14 12.78 8.36
N PRO A 93 -1.34 13.15 8.87
CA PRO A 93 -2.30 12.19 9.42
C PRO A 93 -2.64 11.04 8.46
N TRP A 94 -2.91 11.34 7.19
CA TRP A 94 -3.23 10.34 6.16
C TRP A 94 -2.09 9.32 5.94
N ARG A 95 -0.82 9.75 6.02
CA ARG A 95 0.34 8.84 5.87
C ARG A 95 0.52 7.96 7.10
N ALA A 96 0.29 8.53 8.29
CA ALA A 96 0.31 7.77 9.54
C ALA A 96 -0.79 6.70 9.57
N GLU A 97 -1.99 7.00 9.06
CA GLU A 97 -3.09 6.04 8.91
C GLU A 97 -2.71 4.88 7.99
N LYS A 98 -2.11 5.16 6.83
CA LYS A 98 -1.61 4.11 5.93
C LYS A 98 -0.58 3.21 6.63
N ALA A 99 0.39 3.80 7.33
CA ALA A 99 1.40 3.03 8.06
C ALA A 99 0.80 2.16 9.19
N LEU A 100 -0.23 2.67 9.88
CA LEU A 100 -1.00 1.91 10.87
C LEU A 100 -1.76 0.74 10.24
N TRP A 101 -2.34 0.95 9.05
CA TRP A 101 -3.02 -0.10 8.30
C TRP A 101 -2.05 -1.20 7.88
N ASP A 102 -0.91 -0.83 7.29
CA ASP A 102 0.14 -1.77 6.89
C ASP A 102 0.66 -2.56 8.10
N PHE A 103 0.85 -1.89 9.24
CA PHE A 103 1.21 -2.55 10.50
C PHE A 103 0.13 -3.53 10.99
N GLY A 104 -1.15 -3.16 10.89
CA GLY A 104 -2.27 -4.06 11.18
C GLY A 104 -2.25 -5.32 10.31
N CYS A 105 -1.95 -5.19 9.02
CA CYS A 105 -1.77 -6.32 8.11
C CYS A 105 -0.59 -7.22 8.51
N TYR A 106 0.56 -6.62 8.88
CA TYR A 106 1.69 -7.41 9.39
C TYR A 106 1.35 -8.13 10.69
N LEU A 107 0.66 -7.47 11.61
CA LEU A 107 0.27 -8.07 12.89
C LEU A 107 -0.71 -9.23 12.69
N LEU A 108 -1.68 -9.08 11.77
CA LEU A 108 -2.58 -10.17 11.39
C LEU A 108 -1.80 -11.35 10.83
N LEU A 109 -0.86 -11.12 9.90
CA LEU A 109 -0.04 -12.16 9.30
C LEU A 109 0.86 -12.85 10.33
N MET A 110 1.51 -12.08 11.21
CA MET A 110 2.30 -12.60 12.33
C MET A 110 1.43 -13.44 13.26
N GLY A 111 0.23 -12.96 13.60
CA GLY A 111 -0.74 -13.69 14.40
C GLY A 111 -1.11 -15.03 13.76
N MET A 112 -1.46 -15.05 12.47
CA MET A 112 -1.80 -16.27 11.74
C MET A 112 -0.64 -17.28 11.69
N MET A 113 0.60 -16.81 11.58
CA MET A 113 1.79 -17.67 11.60
C MET A 113 2.14 -18.17 13.01
N LEU A 114 1.95 -17.34 14.04
CA LEU A 114 2.29 -17.65 15.44
C LEU A 114 1.23 -18.52 16.14
N LEU A 115 -0.05 -18.34 15.82
CA LEU A 115 -1.19 -19.02 16.44
C LEU A 115 -1.05 -20.56 16.46
N PRO A 116 -0.69 -21.25 15.36
CA PRO A 116 -0.48 -22.70 15.37
C PRO A 116 0.58 -23.16 16.39
N TRP A 117 1.65 -22.37 16.57
CA TRP A 117 2.71 -22.67 17.55
C TRP A 117 2.21 -22.48 18.99
N ILE A 118 1.44 -21.42 19.25
CA ILE A 118 0.80 -21.19 20.55
C ILE A 118 -0.15 -22.35 20.85
N GLN A 119 -1.08 -22.65 19.94
CA GLN A 119 -2.05 -23.74 20.06
C GLN A 119 -1.34 -25.09 20.32
N GLN A 120 -0.23 -25.35 19.64
CA GLN A 120 0.57 -26.56 19.86
C GLN A 120 1.18 -26.61 21.27
N SER A 121 1.69 -25.49 21.79
CA SER A 121 2.32 -25.43 23.12
C SER A 121 1.32 -25.55 24.28
N LEU A 122 0.05 -25.20 24.04
CA LEU A 122 -1.05 -25.28 25.00
C LEU A 122 -1.66 -26.69 25.09
N ARG A 123 -1.32 -27.57 24.14
CA ARG A 123 -1.82 -28.93 24.09
C ARG A 123 -1.06 -29.86 25.05
N GLU A 124 -1.78 -30.75 25.72
CA GLU A 124 -1.19 -31.89 26.42
C GLU A 124 -0.68 -32.91 25.38
N ARG A 125 0.53 -33.43 25.61
CA ARG A 125 1.32 -34.18 24.62
C ARG A 125 0.50 -35.36 24.07
N ASN A 126 0.35 -35.42 22.75
CA ASN A 126 -0.35 -36.49 22.03
C ASN A 126 0.50 -36.92 20.82
N ASP A 127 0.32 -38.16 20.35
CA ASP A 127 1.20 -38.90 19.41
C ASP A 127 1.14 -38.43 17.94
N SER A 128 0.52 -37.29 17.65
CA SER A 128 0.49 -36.74 16.29
C SER A 128 1.82 -36.08 15.91
N THR A 129 2.23 -36.24 14.64
CA THR A 129 3.44 -35.58 14.14
C THR A 129 3.28 -34.06 14.20
N ARG A 130 4.38 -33.37 14.57
CA ARG A 130 4.40 -31.90 14.74
C ARG A 130 3.84 -31.15 13.53
N TYR A 131 4.18 -31.61 12.32
CA TYR A 131 3.71 -30.99 11.08
C TYR A 131 2.21 -31.22 10.82
N SER A 132 1.67 -32.41 11.11
CA SER A 132 0.25 -32.71 10.87
C SER A 132 -0.67 -31.79 11.66
N TYR A 133 -0.34 -31.57 12.94
CA TYR A 133 -1.09 -30.64 13.78
C TYR A 133 -0.95 -29.19 13.29
N PHE A 134 0.28 -28.75 12.99
CA PHE A 134 0.53 -27.40 12.48
C PHE A 134 -0.28 -27.11 11.21
N TYR A 135 -0.28 -28.06 10.26
CA TYR A 135 -1.03 -27.97 9.02
C TYR A 135 -2.54 -27.81 9.28
N GLN A 136 -3.11 -28.66 10.14
CA GLN A 136 -4.53 -28.58 10.49
C GLN A 136 -4.87 -27.26 11.20
N SER A 137 -4.05 -26.81 12.14
CA SER A 137 -4.22 -25.53 12.84
C SER A 137 -4.19 -24.33 11.89
N VAL A 138 -3.26 -24.30 10.93
CA VAL A 138 -3.20 -23.21 9.93
C VAL A 138 -4.50 -23.15 9.12
N TRP A 139 -4.99 -24.30 8.63
CA TRP A 139 -6.24 -24.37 7.88
C TRP A 139 -7.44 -23.91 8.71
N HIS A 140 -7.54 -24.38 9.95
CA HIS A 140 -8.62 -23.96 10.86
C HIS A 140 -8.57 -22.46 11.11
N ASN A 141 -7.40 -21.89 11.38
CA ASN A 141 -7.27 -20.45 11.64
C ASN A 141 -7.65 -19.62 10.40
N VAL A 142 -7.21 -20.00 9.20
CA VAL A 142 -7.54 -19.30 7.94
C VAL A 142 -9.03 -19.40 7.64
N LEU A 143 -9.65 -20.57 7.80
CA LEU A 143 -11.08 -20.75 7.54
C LEU A 143 -11.96 -20.05 8.59
N ILE A 144 -11.56 -20.05 9.86
CA ILE A 144 -12.25 -19.28 10.90
C ILE A 144 -12.16 -17.78 10.58
N LEU A 145 -10.99 -17.28 10.15
CA LEU A 145 -10.83 -15.89 9.73
C LEU A 145 -11.75 -15.53 8.55
N LEU A 146 -11.88 -16.43 7.56
CA LEU A 146 -12.82 -16.27 6.45
C LEU A 146 -14.27 -16.20 6.94
N VAL A 147 -14.66 -17.07 7.88
CA VAL A 147 -16.01 -17.04 8.47
C VAL A 147 -16.27 -15.74 9.23
N ILE A 148 -15.29 -15.21 9.96
CA ILE A 148 -15.40 -13.90 10.63
C ILE A 148 -15.66 -12.79 9.61
N PHE A 149 -14.92 -12.77 8.49
CA PHE A 149 -15.08 -11.75 7.45
C PHE A 149 -16.46 -11.82 6.80
N ILE A 150 -16.91 -13.03 6.42
CA ILE A 150 -18.23 -13.25 5.82
C ILE A 150 -19.34 -12.87 6.81
N ALA A 151 -19.23 -13.28 8.08
CA ALA A 151 -20.24 -12.98 9.10
C ALA A 151 -20.39 -11.47 9.36
N ASN A 152 -19.27 -10.75 9.49
CA ASN A 152 -19.28 -9.29 9.63
C ASN A 152 -19.86 -8.63 8.37
N GLY A 153 -19.40 -9.03 7.18
CA GLY A 153 -19.89 -8.48 5.90
C GLY A 153 -21.40 -8.65 5.73
N LEU A 154 -21.92 -9.86 6.00
CA LEU A 154 -23.36 -10.14 5.93
C LEU A 154 -24.15 -9.34 6.96
N THR A 155 -23.64 -9.23 8.19
CA THR A 155 -24.33 -8.46 9.24
C THR A 155 -24.41 -6.98 8.87
N TRP A 156 -23.32 -6.40 8.40
CA TRP A 156 -23.30 -5.00 7.96
C TRP A 156 -24.17 -4.76 6.73
N LEU A 157 -24.25 -5.71 5.79
CA LEU A 157 -25.15 -5.64 4.65
C LEU A 157 -26.63 -5.65 5.09
N VAL A 158 -26.99 -6.49 6.05
CA VAL A 158 -28.35 -6.52 6.62
C VAL A 158 -28.68 -5.22 7.36
N LEU A 159 -27.75 -4.68 8.16
CA LEU A 159 -27.94 -3.41 8.87
C LEU A 159 -28.05 -2.22 7.90
N LEU A 160 -27.31 -2.23 6.79
CA LEU A 160 -27.41 -1.24 5.74
C LEU A 160 -28.80 -1.29 5.09
N LEU A 161 -29.24 -2.48 4.69
CA LEU A 161 -30.57 -2.67 4.09
C LEU A 161 -31.68 -2.23 5.05
N TRP A 162 -31.60 -2.64 6.32
CA TRP A 162 -32.51 -2.18 7.37
C TRP A 162 -32.53 -0.65 7.41
N SER A 163 -31.38 0.00 7.51
CA SER A 163 -31.33 1.46 7.62
C SER A 163 -31.93 2.20 6.43
N GLU A 164 -31.66 1.74 5.20
CA GLU A 164 -32.15 2.41 3.99
C GLU A 164 -33.64 2.15 3.74
N LEU A 165 -34.14 0.95 4.05
CA LEU A 165 -35.59 0.65 3.97
C LEU A 165 -36.41 1.55 4.90
N PHE A 166 -35.97 1.73 6.14
CA PHE A 166 -36.70 2.56 7.10
C PHE A 166 -36.55 4.06 6.82
N LYS A 167 -35.43 4.48 6.24
CA LYS A 167 -35.23 5.85 5.77
C LYS A 167 -36.20 6.22 4.65
N LEU A 168 -36.56 5.29 3.76
CA LEU A 168 -37.62 5.51 2.75
C LEU A 168 -39.00 5.75 3.38
N VAL A 169 -39.27 5.14 4.54
CA VAL A 169 -40.49 5.36 5.33
C VAL A 169 -40.42 6.67 6.16
N GLY A 170 -39.28 7.38 6.12
CA GLY A 170 -39.05 8.62 6.86
C GLY A 170 -38.42 8.44 8.25
N ILE A 171 -38.05 7.21 8.64
CA ILE A 171 -37.42 6.92 9.93
C ILE A 171 -35.89 6.91 9.77
N THR A 172 -35.22 8.01 10.16
CA THR A 172 -33.76 8.14 10.08
C THR A 172 -33.01 7.55 11.28
N PHE A 173 -33.73 7.17 12.34
CA PHE A 173 -33.16 6.65 13.60
C PHE A 173 -32.16 5.51 13.38
N PHE A 174 -32.50 4.50 12.56
CA PHE A 174 -31.63 3.34 12.32
C PHE A 174 -30.34 3.71 11.59
N LYS A 175 -30.40 4.64 10.64
CA LYS A 175 -29.20 5.14 9.98
C LYS A 175 -28.26 5.83 10.98
N THR A 176 -28.82 6.66 11.86
CA THR A 176 -28.04 7.35 12.90
C THR A 176 -27.48 6.37 13.92
N LEU A 177 -28.27 5.39 14.38
CA LEU A 177 -27.83 4.39 15.34
C LEU A 177 -26.75 3.47 14.77
N PHE A 178 -26.89 3.02 13.52
CA PHE A 178 -25.97 2.02 12.95
C PHE A 178 -24.71 2.63 12.37
N PHE A 179 -24.79 3.82 11.77
CA PHE A 179 -23.70 4.41 10.98
C PHE A 179 -23.17 5.74 11.51
N ALA A 180 -23.94 6.50 12.28
CA ALA A 180 -23.46 7.75 12.89
C ALA A 180 -23.01 7.58 14.35
N THR A 181 -23.30 6.43 14.96
CA THR A 181 -22.99 6.15 16.36
C THR A 181 -21.81 5.20 16.46
N ASP A 182 -20.62 5.74 16.75
CA ASP A 182 -19.36 5.00 16.71
C ASP A 182 -19.32 3.75 17.61
N TRP A 183 -19.86 3.83 18.84
CA TRP A 183 -19.80 2.70 19.78
C TRP A 183 -20.56 1.48 19.26
N PHE A 184 -21.65 1.69 18.51
CA PHE A 184 -22.46 0.61 17.96
C PHE A 184 -21.64 -0.19 16.93
N ILE A 185 -20.84 0.49 16.11
CA ILE A 185 -19.99 -0.13 15.08
C ILE A 185 -18.97 -1.07 15.71
N TYR A 186 -18.21 -0.58 16.70
CA TYR A 186 -17.15 -1.38 17.34
C TYR A 186 -17.71 -2.51 18.20
N LEU A 187 -18.77 -2.26 18.97
CA LEU A 187 -19.36 -3.28 19.84
C LEU A 187 -20.02 -4.40 19.05
N THR A 188 -20.77 -4.05 18.00
CA THR A 188 -21.44 -5.03 17.13
C THR A 188 -20.41 -5.86 16.38
N SER A 189 -19.38 -5.24 15.79
CA SER A 189 -18.32 -5.98 15.08
C SER A 189 -17.54 -6.93 16.02
N GLY A 190 -17.25 -6.50 17.25
CA GLY A 190 -16.63 -7.35 18.28
C GLY A 190 -17.51 -8.52 18.70
N LEU A 191 -18.81 -8.29 18.89
CA LEU A 191 -19.79 -9.32 19.23
C LEU A 191 -19.95 -10.35 18.10
N VAL A 192 -20.16 -9.89 16.86
CA VAL A 192 -20.31 -10.75 15.68
C VAL A 192 -19.06 -11.59 15.48
N THR A 193 -17.87 -11.00 15.64
CA THR A 193 -16.59 -11.71 15.56
C THR A 193 -16.49 -12.83 16.60
N ALA A 194 -16.82 -12.55 17.87
CA ALA A 194 -16.79 -13.58 18.91
C ALA A 194 -17.80 -14.72 18.65
N LEU A 195 -19.02 -14.38 18.21
CA LEU A 195 -20.04 -15.36 17.86
C LEU A 195 -19.61 -16.22 16.65
N ALA A 196 -19.02 -15.60 15.62
CA ALA A 196 -18.50 -16.30 14.45
C ALA A 196 -17.39 -17.30 14.82
N VAL A 197 -16.45 -16.90 15.70
CA VAL A 197 -15.42 -17.79 16.22
C VAL A 197 -16.02 -18.95 17.02
N ILE A 198 -16.98 -18.68 17.92
CA ILE A 198 -17.65 -19.73 18.70
C ILE A 198 -18.34 -20.73 17.76
N LEU A 199 -19.07 -20.26 16.76
CA LEU A 199 -19.77 -21.10 15.79
C LEU A 199 -18.79 -21.96 14.97
N ALA A 200 -17.71 -21.37 14.47
CA ALA A 200 -16.73 -22.09 13.68
C ALA A 200 -15.98 -23.14 14.51
N ARG A 201 -15.71 -22.85 15.79
CA ARG A 201 -15.04 -23.78 16.71
C ARG A 201 -15.95 -24.88 17.26
N THR A 202 -17.27 -24.71 17.29
CA THR A 202 -18.21 -25.78 17.65
C THR A 202 -18.48 -26.73 16.48
N GLN A 203 -18.41 -26.22 15.24
CA GLN A 203 -18.69 -26.98 14.02
C GLN A 203 -17.41 -27.34 13.23
N LEU A 204 -16.39 -27.88 13.91
CA LEU A 204 -15.11 -28.24 13.27
C LEU A 204 -15.27 -29.18 12.07
N ARG A 205 -16.30 -30.04 12.07
CA ARG A 205 -16.62 -30.95 10.94
C ARG A 205 -16.95 -30.19 9.65
N LEU A 206 -17.62 -29.04 9.75
CA LEU A 206 -17.93 -28.19 8.59
C LEU A 206 -16.65 -27.54 8.07
N ILE A 207 -15.80 -27.04 8.97
CA ILE A 207 -14.51 -26.45 8.62
C ILE A 207 -13.62 -27.49 7.90
N ASP A 208 -13.54 -28.71 8.41
CA ASP A 208 -12.79 -29.80 7.77
C ASP A 208 -13.36 -30.14 6.37
N SER A 209 -14.68 -30.04 6.19
CA SER A 209 -15.32 -30.26 4.89
C SER A 209 -14.97 -29.16 3.88
N ILE A 210 -14.97 -27.89 4.33
CA ILE A 210 -14.56 -26.74 3.51
C ILE A 210 -13.07 -26.85 3.15
N GLN A 211 -12.22 -27.24 4.10
CA GLN A 211 -10.79 -27.49 3.83
C GLN A 211 -10.60 -28.52 2.72
N LYS A 212 -11.35 -29.64 2.77
CA LYS A 212 -11.29 -30.68 1.73
C LYS A 212 -11.71 -30.13 0.36
N LEU A 213 -12.72 -29.26 0.29
CA LEU A 213 -13.13 -28.61 -0.95
C LEU A 213 -12.02 -27.72 -1.52
N PHE A 214 -11.41 -26.85 -0.71
CA PHE A 214 -10.29 -26.03 -1.17
C PHE A 214 -9.08 -26.87 -1.60
N THR A 215 -8.80 -27.95 -0.87
CA THR A 215 -7.73 -28.89 -1.23
C THR A 215 -8.04 -29.58 -2.56
N LEU A 216 -9.30 -29.91 -2.84
CA LEU A 216 -9.73 -30.49 -4.12
C LEU A 216 -9.52 -29.50 -5.28
N ILE A 217 -9.92 -28.24 -5.09
CA ILE A 217 -9.69 -27.17 -6.09
C ILE A 217 -8.19 -27.00 -6.34
N ALA A 218 -7.39 -26.93 -5.28
CA ALA A 218 -5.92 -26.84 -5.39
C ALA A 218 -5.31 -28.07 -6.09
N THR A 219 -5.88 -29.26 -5.89
CA THR A 219 -5.46 -30.50 -6.56
C THR A 219 -5.70 -30.43 -8.07
N GLY A 220 -6.80 -29.80 -8.51
CA GLY A 220 -7.08 -29.56 -9.92
C GLY A 220 -6.23 -28.43 -10.53
N LEU A 221 -5.93 -27.39 -9.76
CA LEU A 221 -5.18 -26.22 -10.23
C LEU A 221 -3.66 -26.47 -10.29
N LEU A 222 -3.10 -27.32 -9.42
CA LEU A 222 -1.65 -27.55 -9.36
C LEU A 222 -1.05 -28.06 -10.69
N PRO A 223 -1.65 -29.04 -11.40
CA PRO A 223 -1.16 -29.45 -12.73
C PRO A 223 -1.16 -28.31 -13.75
N LEU A 224 -2.17 -27.44 -13.73
CA LEU A 224 -2.26 -26.30 -14.63
C LEU A 224 -1.12 -25.29 -14.37
N VAL A 225 -0.89 -24.95 -13.10
CA VAL A 225 0.22 -24.05 -12.72
C VAL A 225 1.57 -24.69 -13.02
N SER A 226 1.70 -25.99 -12.78
CA SER A 226 2.91 -26.76 -13.11
C SER A 226 3.18 -26.74 -14.61
N LEU A 227 2.17 -26.97 -15.46
CA LEU A 227 2.29 -26.88 -16.90
C LEU A 227 2.72 -25.47 -17.33
N LEU A 228 2.10 -24.43 -16.79
CA LEU A 228 2.48 -23.04 -17.02
C LEU A 228 3.94 -22.77 -16.65
N THR A 229 4.40 -23.26 -15.49
CA THR A 229 5.81 -23.11 -15.07
C THR A 229 6.79 -23.82 -16.01
N LEU A 230 6.40 -24.93 -16.63
CA LEU A 230 7.27 -25.62 -17.59
C LEU A 230 7.25 -24.95 -18.96
N MET A 231 6.07 -24.56 -19.45
CA MET A 231 5.95 -23.86 -20.72
C MET A 231 6.72 -22.54 -20.69
N PHE A 232 6.60 -21.77 -19.60
CA PHE A 232 7.28 -20.49 -19.48
C PHE A 232 8.81 -20.62 -19.43
N ILE A 233 9.36 -21.61 -18.72
CA ILE A 233 10.82 -21.79 -18.67
C ILE A 233 11.36 -22.25 -20.03
N ILE A 234 10.59 -23.03 -20.78
CA ILE A 234 10.95 -23.50 -22.12
C ILE A 234 10.89 -22.36 -23.13
N THR A 235 9.94 -21.42 -23.02
CA THR A 235 9.84 -20.28 -23.95
C THR A 235 10.84 -19.18 -23.66
N LEU A 236 11.32 -19.04 -22.42
CA LEU A 236 12.22 -17.97 -21.99
C LEU A 236 13.49 -17.82 -22.86
N PRO A 237 14.21 -18.91 -23.25
CA PRO A 237 15.39 -18.81 -24.11
C PRO A 237 15.08 -18.32 -25.52
N PHE A 238 13.86 -18.55 -26.03
CA PHE A 238 13.45 -18.15 -27.39
C PHE A 238 12.90 -16.72 -27.43
N ALA A 239 12.15 -16.30 -26.41
CA ALA A 239 11.54 -14.97 -26.36
C ALA A 239 12.53 -13.88 -25.90
N GLY A 240 13.57 -14.26 -25.16
CA GLY A 240 14.54 -13.34 -24.57
C GLY A 240 13.98 -12.55 -23.37
N LEU A 241 14.86 -12.22 -22.42
CA LEU A 241 14.49 -11.52 -21.17
C LEU A 241 13.98 -10.08 -21.41
N ASN A 242 14.32 -9.47 -22.55
CA ASN A 242 13.95 -8.10 -22.88
C ASN A 242 12.47 -7.93 -23.22
N ALA A 243 11.80 -8.99 -23.68
CA ALA A 243 10.38 -8.94 -24.07
C ALA A 243 9.43 -8.70 -22.88
N ILE A 244 9.84 -9.06 -21.66
CA ILE A 244 9.00 -9.02 -20.45
C ILE A 244 9.08 -7.63 -19.76
N SER A 245 10.09 -6.83 -20.07
CA SER A 245 10.48 -5.64 -19.30
C SER A 245 9.58 -4.40 -19.47
N ARG A 246 8.70 -4.33 -20.47
CA ARG A 246 8.09 -3.03 -20.86
C ARG A 246 6.95 -2.54 -19.94
N HIS A 247 6.19 -3.41 -19.28
CA HIS A 247 4.99 -2.97 -18.54
C HIS A 247 4.76 -3.59 -17.15
N ILE A 248 5.41 -4.70 -16.79
CA ILE A 248 5.21 -5.37 -15.49
C ILE A 248 6.58 -5.80 -14.91
N SER A 249 6.73 -5.77 -13.59
CA SER A 249 7.92 -6.30 -12.92
C SER A 249 8.08 -7.80 -13.21
N ALA A 250 8.97 -8.14 -14.15
CA ALA A 250 9.28 -9.52 -14.51
C ALA A 250 9.63 -10.37 -13.27
N ALA A 251 10.44 -9.82 -12.35
CA ALA A 251 10.81 -10.48 -11.10
C ALA A 251 9.58 -10.79 -10.23
N GLY A 252 8.61 -9.87 -10.16
CA GLY A 252 7.37 -10.07 -9.42
C GLY A 252 6.58 -11.27 -9.94
N LEU A 253 6.42 -11.37 -11.27
CA LEU A 253 5.70 -12.49 -11.90
C LEU A 253 6.39 -13.85 -11.69
N LEU A 254 7.72 -13.90 -11.78
CA LEU A 254 8.47 -15.14 -11.54
C LEU A 254 8.33 -15.59 -10.08
N LEU A 255 8.37 -14.66 -9.13
CA LEU A 255 8.18 -14.96 -7.71
C LEU A 255 6.75 -15.38 -7.39
N THR A 256 5.73 -14.73 -7.99
CA THR A 256 4.33 -15.12 -7.78
C THR A 256 4.04 -16.50 -8.36
N LEU A 257 4.61 -16.83 -9.52
CA LEU A 257 4.47 -18.15 -10.13
C LEU A 257 5.14 -19.23 -9.26
N ALA A 258 6.37 -18.99 -8.79
CA ALA A 258 7.05 -19.89 -7.87
C ALA A 258 6.31 -20.05 -6.53
N PHE A 259 5.82 -18.94 -5.96
CA PHE A 259 5.02 -18.94 -4.74
C PHE A 259 3.74 -19.75 -4.92
N LEU A 260 2.98 -19.51 -5.98
CA LEU A 260 1.73 -20.22 -6.25
C LEU A 260 1.96 -21.72 -6.41
N GLN A 261 3.01 -22.12 -7.13
CA GLN A 261 3.40 -23.52 -7.30
C GLN A 261 3.73 -24.19 -5.94
N LEU A 262 4.54 -23.54 -5.10
CA LEU A 262 4.93 -24.07 -3.79
C LEU A 262 3.76 -24.09 -2.80
N LEU A 263 2.93 -23.03 -2.81
CA LEU A 263 1.74 -22.92 -1.99
C LEU A 263 0.74 -24.03 -2.32
N LEU A 264 0.39 -24.21 -3.60
CA LEU A 264 -0.51 -25.27 -4.04
C LEU A 264 0.04 -26.66 -3.67
N MET A 265 1.34 -26.89 -3.82
CA MET A 265 1.95 -28.15 -3.39
C MET A 265 1.86 -28.35 -1.86
N SER A 266 2.03 -27.29 -1.07
CA SER A 266 1.87 -27.36 0.39
C SER A 266 0.43 -27.64 0.83
N ILE A 267 -0.56 -27.14 0.07
CA ILE A 267 -1.99 -27.38 0.29
C ILE A 267 -2.36 -28.82 -0.07
N VAL A 268 -1.89 -29.34 -1.20
CA VAL A 268 -2.27 -30.71 -1.63
C VAL A 268 -1.49 -31.79 -0.87
N GLY A 269 -0.31 -31.45 -0.32
CA GLY A 269 0.52 -32.31 0.52
C GLY A 269 -0.06 -32.59 1.91
N ASP A 270 -1.31 -33.03 1.98
CA ASP A 270 -2.01 -33.37 3.22
C ASP A 270 -1.25 -34.47 3.98
N PRO A 271 -0.73 -34.19 5.20
CA PRO A 271 0.04 -35.15 5.98
C PRO A 271 -0.79 -36.36 6.45
N GLN A 272 -2.12 -36.32 6.33
CA GLN A 272 -3.00 -37.44 6.67
C GLN A 272 -3.16 -38.45 5.51
N LYS A 273 -2.70 -38.11 4.30
CA LYS A 273 -2.75 -39.02 3.14
C LYS A 273 -1.39 -39.67 2.91
N ALA A 274 -1.36 -41.00 2.81
CA ALA A 274 -0.13 -41.77 2.61
C ALA A 274 0.45 -41.64 1.18
N SER A 275 -0.36 -41.23 0.19
CA SER A 275 0.05 -41.07 -1.20
C SER A 275 -0.59 -39.83 -1.84
N LEU A 276 0.15 -39.21 -2.76
CA LEU A 276 -0.35 -38.11 -3.58
C LEU A 276 -1.44 -38.63 -4.54
N PRO A 277 -2.47 -37.81 -4.88
CA PRO A 277 -3.58 -38.25 -5.73
C PRO A 277 -3.18 -38.64 -7.16
N TRP A 278 -2.01 -38.20 -7.62
CA TRP A 278 -1.61 -38.30 -9.03
C TRP A 278 -0.77 -39.55 -9.33
N THR A 279 -1.18 -40.30 -10.35
CA THR A 279 -0.45 -41.43 -10.92
C THR A 279 0.19 -41.04 -12.28
N GLY A 280 1.32 -41.66 -12.61
CA GLY A 280 1.97 -41.55 -13.92
C GLY A 280 2.42 -40.12 -14.34
N PRO A 281 1.93 -39.59 -15.47
CA PRO A 281 2.49 -38.40 -16.13
C PRO A 281 2.26 -37.09 -15.35
N LEU A 282 1.11 -36.93 -14.68
CA LEU A 282 0.84 -35.72 -13.89
C LEU A 282 1.82 -35.57 -12.73
N ARG A 283 2.20 -36.67 -12.09
CA ARG A 283 3.21 -36.67 -11.03
C ARG A 283 4.58 -36.24 -11.56
N CYS A 284 4.96 -36.69 -12.76
CA CYS A 284 6.19 -36.28 -13.41
C CYS A 284 6.18 -34.77 -13.72
N LEU A 285 5.08 -34.27 -14.27
CA LEU A 285 4.88 -32.85 -14.57
C LEU A 285 5.00 -31.97 -13.32
N ILE A 286 4.38 -32.34 -12.21
CA ILE A 286 4.47 -31.58 -10.95
C ILE A 286 5.88 -31.65 -10.36
N GLN A 287 6.51 -32.83 -10.36
CA GLN A 287 7.87 -32.98 -9.82
C GLN A 287 8.90 -32.20 -10.63
N THR A 288 8.81 -32.22 -11.95
CA THR A 288 9.69 -31.44 -12.84
C THR A 288 9.48 -29.94 -12.63
N ALA A 289 8.23 -29.47 -12.54
CA ALA A 289 7.93 -28.08 -12.21
C ALA A 289 8.53 -27.65 -10.86
N LEU A 290 8.44 -28.49 -9.83
CA LEU A 290 9.05 -28.23 -8.52
C LEU A 290 10.58 -28.21 -8.55
N LEU A 291 11.20 -29.04 -9.38
CA LEU A 291 12.66 -29.02 -9.57
C LEU A 291 13.14 -27.75 -10.27
N VAL A 292 12.30 -27.15 -11.12
CA VAL A 292 12.58 -25.89 -11.81
C VAL A 292 12.29 -24.67 -10.92
N ALA A 293 11.44 -24.79 -9.89
CA ALA A 293 11.06 -23.67 -9.02
C ALA A 293 12.24 -22.82 -8.47
N PRO A 294 13.38 -23.38 -8.02
CA PRO A 294 14.51 -22.58 -7.57
C PRO A 294 15.08 -21.67 -8.67
N LEU A 295 15.08 -22.12 -9.93
CA LEU A 295 15.60 -21.36 -11.08
C LEU A 295 14.83 -20.06 -11.26
N TYR A 296 13.49 -20.10 -11.13
CA TYR A 296 12.64 -18.92 -11.16
C TYR A 296 13.04 -17.88 -10.12
N VAL A 297 13.29 -18.35 -8.89
CA VAL A 297 13.66 -17.48 -7.78
C VAL A 297 15.06 -16.90 -7.97
N PHE A 298 16.02 -17.66 -8.51
CA PHE A 298 17.36 -17.15 -8.83
C PHE A 298 17.33 -16.08 -9.93
N VAL A 299 16.56 -16.30 -11.01
CA VAL A 299 16.40 -15.30 -12.07
C VAL A 299 15.75 -14.03 -11.53
N ALA A 300 14.73 -14.16 -10.68
CA ALA A 300 14.11 -13.01 -10.01
C ALA A 300 15.08 -12.28 -9.07
N ALA A 301 15.91 -13.02 -8.31
CA ALA A 301 16.95 -12.46 -7.44
C ALA A 301 17.97 -11.65 -8.26
N TRP A 302 18.41 -12.18 -9.40
CA TRP A 302 19.32 -11.50 -10.31
C TRP A 302 18.71 -10.20 -10.88
N ALA A 303 17.46 -10.28 -11.34
CA ALA A 303 16.75 -9.11 -11.86
C ALA A 303 16.58 -8.01 -10.79
N LEU A 304 16.27 -8.42 -9.55
CA LEU A 304 16.13 -7.50 -8.42
C LEU A 304 17.49 -6.88 -8.03
N TRP A 305 18.55 -7.68 -8.02
CA TRP A 305 19.92 -7.20 -7.79
C TRP A 305 20.33 -6.11 -8.78
N LEU A 306 20.07 -6.31 -10.08
CA LEU A 306 20.35 -5.29 -11.10
C LEU A 306 19.59 -3.98 -10.83
N ARG A 307 18.33 -4.06 -10.41
CA ARG A 307 17.53 -2.87 -10.06
C ARG A 307 18.07 -2.16 -8.82
N VAL A 308 18.48 -2.90 -7.80
CA VAL A 308 19.09 -2.33 -6.59
C VAL A 308 20.43 -1.65 -6.92
N ALA A 309 21.26 -2.29 -7.74
CA ALA A 309 22.53 -1.70 -8.19
C ALA A 309 22.31 -0.42 -9.02
N GLN A 310 21.36 -0.45 -9.96
CA GLN A 310 21.07 0.68 -10.87
C GLN A 310 20.37 1.85 -10.19
N TYR A 311 19.39 1.60 -9.32
CA TYR A 311 18.49 2.63 -8.79
C TYR A 311 18.54 2.78 -7.26
N GLY A 312 19.30 1.96 -6.55
CA GLY A 312 19.41 2.00 -5.08
C GLY A 312 18.35 1.17 -4.35
N TRP A 313 18.37 1.21 -3.03
CA TRP A 313 17.37 0.52 -2.21
C TRP A 313 16.08 1.32 -2.07
N THR A 314 14.95 0.66 -2.34
CA THR A 314 13.60 1.16 -2.02
C THR A 314 12.93 0.22 -1.04
N ALA A 315 11.92 0.71 -0.32
CA ALA A 315 11.11 -0.14 0.57
C ALA A 315 10.54 -1.35 -0.20
N GLU A 316 9.99 -1.15 -1.39
CA GLU A 316 9.45 -2.23 -2.23
C GLU A 316 10.51 -3.26 -2.63
N ARG A 317 11.73 -2.82 -2.99
CA ARG A 317 12.83 -3.73 -3.36
C ARG A 317 13.30 -4.54 -2.16
N LEU A 318 13.33 -3.95 -0.96
CA LEU A 318 13.64 -4.68 0.26
C LEU A 318 12.63 -5.81 0.51
N HIS A 319 11.33 -5.52 0.41
CA HIS A 319 10.29 -6.56 0.51
C HIS A 319 10.46 -7.64 -0.57
N GLY A 320 10.81 -7.26 -1.80
CA GLY A 320 11.15 -8.19 -2.88
C GLY A 320 12.32 -9.12 -2.52
N VAL A 321 13.41 -8.58 -1.93
CA VAL A 321 14.56 -9.38 -1.51
C VAL A 321 14.18 -10.34 -0.39
N LEU A 322 13.36 -9.91 0.55
CA LEU A 322 12.87 -10.78 1.63
C LEU A 322 11.96 -11.90 1.09
N ALA A 323 11.09 -11.59 0.13
CA ALA A 323 10.30 -12.60 -0.56
C ALA A 323 11.19 -13.60 -1.32
N VAL A 324 12.24 -13.13 -2.00
CA VAL A 324 13.26 -13.99 -2.63
C VAL A 324 13.91 -14.91 -1.59
N VAL A 325 14.33 -14.40 -0.42
CA VAL A 325 14.94 -15.23 0.63
C VAL A 325 14.00 -16.33 1.10
N VAL A 326 12.74 -16.00 1.38
CA VAL A 326 11.71 -16.98 1.80
C VAL A 326 11.48 -18.03 0.71
N LEU A 327 11.30 -17.61 -0.54
CA LEU A 327 11.04 -18.50 -1.66
C LEU A 327 12.26 -19.33 -2.05
N LEU A 328 13.49 -18.84 -1.87
CA LEU A 328 14.71 -19.62 -2.05
C LEU A 328 14.77 -20.75 -1.03
N VAL A 329 14.57 -20.45 0.26
CA VAL A 329 14.58 -21.49 1.31
C VAL A 329 13.49 -22.52 1.05
N TRP A 330 12.29 -22.09 0.65
CA TRP A 330 11.17 -22.98 0.37
C TRP A 330 11.42 -23.86 -0.87
N SER A 331 11.78 -23.24 -2.00
CA SER A 331 12.02 -23.94 -3.27
C SER A 331 13.22 -24.90 -3.18
N LEU A 332 14.33 -24.48 -2.57
CA LEU A 332 15.49 -25.35 -2.35
C LEU A 332 15.17 -26.50 -1.40
N GLY A 333 14.41 -26.24 -0.34
CA GLY A 333 13.94 -27.30 0.57
C GLY A 333 13.12 -28.37 -0.16
N TYR A 334 12.25 -27.94 -1.08
CA TYR A 334 11.45 -28.84 -1.91
C TYR A 334 12.30 -29.55 -2.97
N PHE A 335 13.23 -28.85 -3.63
CA PHE A 335 14.19 -29.45 -4.56
C PHE A 335 14.99 -30.56 -3.89
N VAL A 336 15.59 -30.29 -2.73
CA VAL A 336 16.35 -31.27 -1.95
C VAL A 336 15.47 -32.44 -1.53
N SER A 337 14.21 -32.21 -1.17
CA SER A 337 13.27 -33.29 -0.81
C SER A 337 13.02 -34.28 -1.95
N ILE A 338 13.09 -33.81 -3.20
CA ILE A 338 12.83 -34.64 -4.39
C ILE A 338 14.10 -35.36 -4.83
N VAL A 339 15.25 -34.67 -4.83
CA VAL A 339 16.55 -35.19 -5.30
C VAL A 339 17.16 -36.15 -4.28
N TRP A 340 17.12 -35.82 -2.98
CA TRP A 340 17.80 -36.61 -1.96
C TRP A 340 16.91 -37.75 -1.43
N ARG A 341 16.67 -38.76 -2.27
CA ARG A 341 15.87 -39.94 -1.92
C ARG A 341 16.69 -40.98 -1.13
N LYS A 342 16.89 -40.75 0.17
CA LYS A 342 17.42 -41.78 1.09
C LYS A 342 16.33 -42.74 1.60
N GLY A 343 15.46 -43.24 0.71
CA GLY A 343 14.37 -44.16 1.07
C GLY A 343 13.26 -43.56 1.95
N GLN A 344 13.29 -42.26 2.26
CA GLN A 344 12.25 -41.56 3.02
C GLN A 344 11.23 -40.91 2.08
N ASN A 345 9.96 -40.87 2.51
CA ASN A 345 8.91 -40.15 1.78
C ASN A 345 9.26 -38.65 1.71
N PRO A 346 9.26 -38.03 0.51
CA PRO A 346 9.64 -36.62 0.32
C PRO A 346 8.77 -35.66 1.13
N LEU A 347 7.52 -36.06 1.42
CA LEU A 347 6.56 -35.35 2.25
C LEU A 347 7.06 -35.05 3.67
N VAL A 348 7.92 -35.90 4.24
CA VAL A 348 8.46 -35.69 5.60
C VAL A 348 9.40 -34.50 5.63
N LEU A 349 10.30 -34.39 4.63
CA LEU A 349 11.21 -33.24 4.55
C LEU A 349 10.44 -31.97 4.17
N GLN A 350 9.47 -32.06 3.26
CA GLN A 350 8.59 -30.93 2.90
C GLN A 350 7.85 -30.37 4.13
N GLY A 351 7.35 -31.23 5.02
CA GLY A 351 6.73 -30.79 6.27
C GLY A 351 7.69 -30.02 7.18
N LYS A 352 8.95 -30.44 7.28
CA LYS A 352 9.98 -29.69 8.04
C LYS A 352 10.30 -28.35 7.37
N VAL A 353 10.37 -28.32 6.05
CA VAL A 353 10.60 -27.08 5.27
C VAL A 353 9.46 -26.10 5.51
N ASN A 354 8.20 -26.54 5.47
CA ASN A 354 7.05 -25.65 5.71
C ASN A 354 7.04 -25.05 7.13
N LEU A 355 7.40 -25.85 8.14
CA LEU A 355 7.58 -25.33 9.50
C LEU A 355 8.71 -24.28 9.57
N ALA A 356 9.85 -24.56 8.92
CA ALA A 356 10.98 -23.64 8.89
C ALA A 356 10.64 -22.34 8.14
N VAL A 357 9.94 -22.42 7.00
CA VAL A 357 9.47 -21.27 6.22
C VAL A 357 8.49 -20.43 7.03
N SER A 358 7.54 -21.04 7.75
CA SER A 358 6.63 -20.31 8.63
C SER A 358 7.37 -19.52 9.71
N LEU A 359 8.36 -20.13 10.37
CA LEU A 359 9.20 -19.43 11.36
C LEU A 359 10.06 -18.34 10.72
N LEU A 360 10.63 -18.60 9.55
CA LEU A 360 11.43 -17.62 8.81
C LEU A 360 10.60 -16.38 8.46
N VAL A 361 9.38 -16.58 7.94
CA VAL A 361 8.44 -15.47 7.65
C VAL A 361 8.12 -14.70 8.94
N LEU A 362 7.83 -15.39 10.03
CA LEU A 362 7.56 -14.74 11.32
C LEU A 362 8.76 -13.89 11.80
N VAL A 363 9.99 -14.43 11.72
CA VAL A 363 11.21 -13.70 12.08
C VAL A 363 11.41 -12.47 11.19
N ILE A 364 11.22 -12.60 9.87
CA ILE A 364 11.33 -11.48 8.94
C ILE A 364 10.30 -10.39 9.26
N LEU A 365 9.06 -10.76 9.55
CA LEU A 365 8.00 -9.81 9.91
C LEU A 365 8.31 -9.08 11.21
N VAL A 366 8.86 -9.76 12.22
CA VAL A 366 9.35 -9.16 13.46
C VAL A 366 10.49 -8.18 13.16
N LEU A 367 11.45 -8.57 12.33
CA LEU A 367 12.60 -7.74 11.98
C LEU A 367 12.20 -6.49 11.19
N LEU A 368 11.24 -6.59 10.27
CA LEU A 368 10.69 -5.47 9.50
C LEU A 368 10.03 -4.41 10.39
N ASN A 369 9.44 -4.83 11.50
CA ASN A 369 8.78 -3.95 12.46
C ASN A 369 9.70 -3.60 13.64
N SER A 370 11.02 -3.67 13.42
CA SER A 370 12.06 -3.41 14.42
C SER A 370 13.13 -2.48 13.84
N PRO A 371 14.01 -1.89 14.68
CA PRO A 371 15.12 -1.06 14.23
C PRO A 371 16.16 -1.81 13.37
N VAL A 372 16.11 -3.14 13.30
CA VAL A 372 17.09 -3.93 12.56
C VAL A 372 16.88 -3.80 11.06
N LEU A 373 15.65 -4.08 10.58
CA LEU A 373 15.32 -4.13 9.16
C LEU A 373 14.34 -3.01 8.77
N ASP A 374 14.71 -1.80 9.14
CA ASP A 374 13.94 -0.59 8.86
C ASP A 374 13.99 -0.24 7.37
N SER A 375 12.87 -0.44 6.68
CA SER A 375 12.73 -0.20 5.24
C SER A 375 12.90 1.27 4.85
N MET A 376 12.43 2.20 5.69
CA MET A 376 12.55 3.64 5.45
C MET A 376 14.01 4.08 5.61
N ARG A 377 14.68 3.64 6.69
CA ARG A 377 16.09 3.96 6.94
C ARG A 377 17.00 3.46 5.82
N ILE A 378 16.85 2.19 5.44
CA ILE A 378 17.68 1.57 4.38
C ILE A 378 17.49 2.32 3.06
N SER A 379 16.24 2.68 2.75
CA SER A 379 15.92 3.37 1.51
C SER A 379 16.49 4.80 1.48
N VAL A 380 16.23 5.61 2.50
CA VAL A 380 16.75 6.98 2.58
C VAL A 380 18.27 7.00 2.55
N ASN A 381 18.94 6.15 3.34
CA ASN A 381 20.39 6.09 3.36
C ASN A 381 20.98 5.71 1.99
N SER A 382 20.36 4.76 1.29
CA SER A 382 20.83 4.38 -0.05
C SER A 382 20.66 5.50 -1.07
N HIS A 383 19.56 6.26 -1.02
CA HIS A 383 19.33 7.37 -1.96
C HIS A 383 20.24 8.56 -1.64
N MET A 384 20.38 8.93 -0.37
CA MET A 384 21.25 10.02 0.05
C MET A 384 22.73 9.72 -0.19
N ALA A 385 23.19 8.50 0.08
CA ALA A 385 24.58 8.11 -0.21
C ALA A 385 24.91 8.16 -1.71
N ARG A 386 23.95 7.84 -2.58
CA ARG A 386 24.13 7.94 -4.05
C ARG A 386 24.17 9.38 -4.53
N TYR A 387 23.37 10.24 -3.93
CA TYR A 387 23.41 11.68 -4.18
C TYR A 387 24.76 12.27 -3.74
N GLN A 388 25.19 12.00 -2.50
CA GLN A 388 26.46 12.50 -1.95
C GLN A 388 27.70 11.97 -2.69
N SER A 389 27.63 10.76 -3.26
CA SER A 389 28.71 10.19 -4.09
C SER A 389 28.69 10.68 -5.54
N GLY A 390 27.80 11.60 -5.91
CA GLY A 390 27.67 12.14 -7.27
C GLY A 390 27.15 11.14 -8.31
N LYS A 391 26.70 9.95 -7.89
CA LYS A 391 26.12 8.94 -8.80
C LYS A 391 24.73 9.34 -9.30
N ASN A 392 24.00 10.10 -8.49
CA ASN A 392 22.69 10.63 -8.85
C ASN A 392 22.77 12.16 -8.94
N THR A 393 22.17 12.74 -9.98
CA THR A 393 22.05 14.20 -10.09
C THR A 393 21.00 14.74 -9.11
N PRO A 394 21.04 16.04 -8.78
CA PRO A 394 20.03 16.64 -7.91
C PRO A 394 18.58 16.43 -8.37
N ASP A 395 18.34 16.39 -9.67
CA ASP A 395 16.99 16.18 -10.24
C ASP A 395 16.48 14.74 -10.07
N GLN A 396 17.38 13.79 -9.77
CA GLN A 396 17.02 12.39 -9.50
C GLN A 396 16.67 12.15 -8.02
N VAL A 397 16.82 13.15 -7.16
CA VAL A 397 16.42 13.07 -5.74
C VAL A 397 14.92 13.28 -5.65
N SER A 398 14.19 12.21 -5.34
CA SER A 398 12.73 12.26 -5.21
C SER A 398 12.32 12.79 -3.83
N ILE A 399 11.87 14.05 -3.79
CA ILE A 399 11.29 14.67 -2.58
C ILE A 399 10.10 13.87 -2.07
N TYR A 400 9.25 13.39 -2.98
CA TYR A 400 8.09 12.56 -2.66
C TYR A 400 8.46 11.30 -1.86
N MET A 401 9.53 10.59 -2.25
CA MET A 401 9.98 9.40 -1.55
C MET A 401 10.53 9.72 -0.15
N LEU A 402 11.24 10.85 0.00
CA LEU A 402 11.72 11.31 1.30
C LEU A 402 10.54 11.71 2.20
N GLU A 403 9.56 12.43 1.68
CA GLU A 403 8.31 12.77 2.41
C GLU A 403 7.53 11.55 2.93
N GLN A 404 7.66 10.40 2.25
CA GLN A 404 7.02 9.14 2.64
C GLN A 404 7.84 8.32 3.64
N SER A 405 9.09 8.67 3.89
CA SER A 405 10.02 7.90 4.71
C SER A 405 10.08 8.35 6.17
N GLY A 406 9.01 8.99 6.65
CA GLY A 406 8.84 9.44 8.03
C GLY A 406 9.99 10.29 8.54
N ARG A 407 10.43 10.00 9.77
CA ARG A 407 11.50 10.75 10.45
C ARG A 407 12.82 10.78 9.68
N TYR A 408 13.25 9.67 9.08
CA TYR A 408 14.50 9.60 8.31
C TYR A 408 14.43 10.45 7.04
N GLY A 409 13.27 10.41 6.38
CA GLY A 409 13.00 11.24 5.21
C GLY A 409 13.06 12.73 5.54
N ARG A 410 12.45 13.14 6.65
CA ARG A 410 12.51 14.53 7.13
C ARG A 410 13.94 14.99 7.43
N ALA A 411 14.74 14.16 8.09
CA ALA A 411 16.15 14.44 8.34
C ALA A 411 16.95 14.58 7.03
N ALA A 412 16.66 13.75 6.02
CA ALA A 412 17.26 13.86 4.70
C ALA A 412 16.83 15.15 3.98
N LEU A 413 15.55 15.52 4.02
CA LEU A 413 15.07 16.80 3.48
C LEU A 413 15.77 17.99 4.16
N GLU A 414 16.05 17.90 5.46
CA GLU A 414 16.72 18.96 6.21
C GLU A 414 18.18 19.08 5.79
N SER A 415 18.85 17.94 5.53
CA SER A 415 20.20 17.94 4.95
C SER A 415 20.27 18.52 3.53
N LEU A 416 19.19 18.40 2.72
CA LEU A 416 19.13 19.01 1.39
C LEU A 416 18.94 20.53 1.46
N LYS A 417 18.34 21.04 2.54
CA LYS A 417 18.16 22.48 2.74
C LYS A 417 19.49 23.21 2.97
N SER A 418 20.46 22.54 3.59
CA SER A 418 21.81 23.07 3.81
C SER A 418 22.75 22.84 2.63
N ASP A 419 22.34 22.12 1.59
CA ASP A 419 23.13 21.84 0.39
C ASP A 419 22.96 22.94 -0.65
N ALA A 420 24.03 23.71 -0.90
CA ALA A 420 24.03 24.81 -1.85
C ALA A 420 23.83 24.35 -3.31
N GLU A 421 24.29 23.15 -3.69
CA GLU A 421 24.11 22.61 -5.04
C GLU A 421 22.66 22.17 -5.27
N TYR A 422 22.05 21.54 -4.26
CA TYR A 422 20.64 21.19 -4.30
C TYR A 422 19.75 22.45 -4.36
N MET A 423 20.09 23.46 -3.56
CA MET A 423 19.32 24.69 -3.42
C MET A 423 19.54 25.69 -4.56
N LYS A 424 20.49 25.45 -5.48
CA LYS A 424 20.79 26.36 -6.61
C LYS A 424 19.61 26.52 -7.55
N ASP A 425 18.88 25.43 -7.80
CA ASP A 425 17.72 25.43 -8.68
C ASP A 425 16.47 25.96 -7.95
N PRO A 426 15.81 27.00 -8.48
CA PRO A 426 14.65 27.62 -7.84
C PRO A 426 13.45 26.66 -7.74
N LYS A 427 13.24 25.79 -8.73
CA LYS A 427 12.16 24.80 -8.71
C LYS A 427 12.39 23.77 -7.60
N ARG A 428 13.59 23.19 -7.53
CA ARG A 428 13.94 22.22 -6.47
C ARG A 428 13.86 22.82 -5.07
N ARG A 429 14.34 24.06 -4.91
CA ARG A 429 14.24 24.80 -3.66
C ARG A 429 12.77 24.95 -3.23
N ARG A 430 11.90 25.33 -4.15
CA ARG A 430 10.47 25.51 -3.87
C ARG A 430 9.80 24.20 -3.50
N ASP A 431 10.05 23.13 -4.27
CA ASP A 431 9.50 21.80 -4.02
C ASP A 431 9.94 21.28 -2.64
N LEU A 432 11.20 21.52 -2.27
CA LEU A 432 11.74 21.16 -0.96
C LEU A 432 11.07 21.94 0.18
N LEU A 433 10.89 23.25 0.01
CA LEU A 433 10.20 24.09 1.00
C LEU A 433 8.71 23.72 1.12
N MET A 434 8.05 23.36 0.01
CA MET A 434 6.68 22.82 0.00
C MET A 434 6.55 21.55 0.84
N ALA A 435 7.57 20.68 0.82
CA ALA A 435 7.60 19.47 1.64
C ALA A 435 7.64 19.75 3.15
N PHE A 436 8.20 20.88 3.57
CA PHE A 436 8.34 21.26 4.99
C PHE A 436 7.16 22.06 5.52
N ASP A 437 6.80 23.14 4.84
CA ASP A 437 5.84 24.13 5.34
C ASP A 437 4.38 23.72 5.04
N GLY A 438 4.20 22.69 4.21
CA GLY A 438 2.91 22.27 3.70
C GLY A 438 2.32 23.28 2.71
N LYS A 439 1.44 22.79 1.84
CA LYS A 439 0.84 23.61 0.76
C LYS A 439 0.13 24.86 1.29
N GLN A 440 -0.44 24.81 2.50
CA GLN A 440 -1.22 25.91 3.07
C GLN A 440 -0.37 27.12 3.48
N HIS A 441 0.83 26.94 4.02
CA HIS A 441 1.67 28.07 4.44
C HIS A 441 2.22 28.85 3.23
N LEU A 442 2.63 28.14 2.18
CA LEU A 442 3.05 28.80 0.92
C LEU A 442 1.88 29.45 0.19
N GLN A 443 0.68 28.85 0.23
CA GLN A 443 -0.54 29.51 -0.26
C GLN A 443 -0.87 30.78 0.51
N GLN A 444 -0.56 30.87 1.81
CA GLN A 444 -0.75 32.10 2.60
C GLN A 444 0.23 33.20 2.21
N GLN A 445 1.42 32.86 1.70
CA GLN A 445 2.41 33.82 1.19
C GLN A 445 2.03 34.41 -0.17
N VAL A 446 1.16 33.74 -0.95
CA VAL A 446 0.59 34.28 -2.19
C VAL A 446 -0.35 35.44 -1.83
N SER A 447 0.09 36.67 -2.10
CA SER A 447 -0.69 37.90 -1.93
C SER A 447 -0.68 38.72 -3.22
N GLU A 448 -1.64 39.62 -3.37
CA GLU A 448 -1.73 40.49 -4.56
C GLU A 448 -0.45 41.30 -4.72
N LYS A 449 0.06 41.82 -3.60
CA LYS A 449 1.31 42.56 -3.54
C LYS A 449 2.50 41.69 -3.98
N ALA A 450 2.61 40.46 -3.45
CA ALA A 450 3.69 39.57 -3.85
C ALA A 450 3.65 39.22 -5.33
N LEU A 451 2.46 39.03 -5.93
CA LEU A 451 2.35 38.79 -7.37
C LEU A 451 2.70 40.04 -8.18
N ALA A 452 2.19 41.21 -7.79
CA ALA A 452 2.46 42.48 -8.47
C ALA A 452 3.95 42.86 -8.45
N ASP A 453 4.66 42.55 -7.35
CA ASP A 453 6.09 42.87 -7.19
C ASP A 453 7.01 41.87 -7.93
N ASN A 454 6.57 40.63 -8.13
CA ASN A 454 7.42 39.54 -8.64
C ASN A 454 7.13 39.11 -10.09
N VAL A 455 5.91 39.33 -10.60
CA VAL A 455 5.55 39.00 -11.98
C VAL A 455 6.12 40.03 -12.94
N LEU A 456 6.89 39.57 -13.92
CA LEU A 456 7.48 40.44 -14.93
C LEU A 456 6.46 40.74 -16.04
N ILE A 457 6.15 42.01 -16.25
CA ILE A 457 5.25 42.43 -17.33
C ILE A 457 6.07 42.57 -18.62
N ALA A 458 5.68 41.85 -19.68
CA ALA A 458 6.39 41.89 -20.95
C ALA A 458 6.24 43.26 -21.64
N PRO A 459 7.27 43.73 -22.37
CA PRO A 459 7.18 44.97 -23.14
C PRO A 459 5.99 44.97 -24.11
N GLY A 460 5.18 46.02 -24.08
CA GLY A 460 3.98 46.14 -24.92
C GLY A 460 2.69 45.58 -24.29
N SER A 461 2.76 45.02 -23.08
CA SER A 461 1.57 44.63 -22.29
C SER A 461 1.17 45.73 -21.32
N GLY A 462 -0.12 45.86 -21.02
CA GLY A 462 -0.66 46.79 -20.03
C GLY A 462 -0.29 46.42 -18.61
N LYS A 463 -0.29 47.41 -17.70
CA LYS A 463 -0.14 47.14 -16.27
C LYS A 463 -1.43 46.49 -15.75
N PRO A 464 -1.36 45.34 -15.08
CA PRO A 464 -2.54 44.71 -14.52
C PRO A 464 -3.14 45.52 -13.39
N ASP A 465 -4.46 45.51 -13.34
CA ASP A 465 -5.30 46.14 -12.34
C ASP A 465 -5.53 45.20 -11.13
N ALA A 466 -6.07 45.75 -10.05
CA ALA A 466 -6.30 44.98 -8.81
C ALA A 466 -7.24 43.79 -9.05
N THR A 467 -8.25 43.92 -9.92
CA THR A 467 -9.23 42.85 -10.14
C THR A 467 -8.61 41.61 -10.76
N PHE A 468 -7.58 41.77 -11.60
CA PHE A 468 -6.81 40.67 -12.15
C PHE A 468 -6.00 39.94 -11.08
N TRP A 469 -5.29 40.68 -10.22
CA TRP A 469 -4.53 40.07 -9.13
C TRP A 469 -5.45 39.30 -8.17
N SER A 470 -6.63 39.84 -7.87
CA SER A 470 -7.64 39.13 -7.07
C SER A 470 -8.11 37.85 -7.74
N ALA A 471 -8.27 37.83 -9.08
CA ALA A 471 -8.65 36.63 -9.83
C ALA A 471 -7.56 35.55 -9.79
N LEU A 472 -6.28 35.92 -9.90
CA LEU A 472 -5.16 34.98 -9.77
C LEU A 472 -5.12 34.30 -8.39
N ILE A 473 -5.56 35.01 -7.35
CA ILE A 473 -5.57 34.50 -5.98
C ILE A 473 -6.76 33.58 -5.71
N LYS A 474 -7.84 33.63 -6.50
CA LYS A 474 -8.93 32.64 -6.40
C LYS A 474 -8.38 31.22 -6.60
N GLU A 475 -7.39 31.06 -7.49
CA GLU A 475 -6.69 29.80 -7.75
C GLU A 475 -5.21 29.85 -7.34
N ARG A 476 -4.95 30.12 -6.04
CA ARG A 476 -3.58 30.27 -5.50
C ARG A 476 -2.60 29.18 -5.92
N TYR A 477 -3.07 27.96 -6.14
CA TYR A 477 -2.25 26.82 -6.56
C TYR A 477 -1.58 27.04 -7.92
N ASN A 478 -2.27 27.68 -8.87
CA ASN A 478 -1.78 27.87 -10.24
C ASN A 478 -0.69 28.95 -10.32
N VAL A 479 -0.67 29.87 -9.35
CA VAL A 479 0.23 31.03 -9.32
C VAL A 479 1.29 30.98 -8.21
N MET A 480 1.39 29.87 -7.45
CA MET A 480 2.41 29.73 -6.39
C MET A 480 3.83 29.94 -6.91
N THR A 481 4.07 29.60 -8.17
CA THR A 481 5.37 29.75 -8.84
C THR A 481 5.78 31.21 -9.01
N CYS A 482 4.78 32.09 -9.13
CA CYS A 482 4.95 33.50 -9.45
C CYS A 482 5.29 34.39 -8.23
N ILE A 483 5.35 33.81 -7.02
CA ILE A 483 5.90 34.50 -5.83
C ILE A 483 7.41 34.70 -5.98
N GLU A 484 8.08 33.86 -6.76
CA GLU A 484 9.49 34.07 -7.03
C GLU A 484 9.66 35.19 -8.05
N LYS A 485 10.52 36.14 -7.70
CA LYS A 485 10.86 37.27 -8.57
C LYS A 485 11.25 36.76 -9.95
N ASP A 486 10.64 37.33 -10.98
CA ASP A 486 10.97 37.08 -12.37
C ASP A 486 10.67 35.64 -12.85
N ALA A 487 10.01 34.80 -12.05
CA ALA A 487 9.68 33.40 -12.42
C ALA A 487 8.49 33.31 -13.38
N CYS A 488 7.60 34.31 -13.36
CA CYS A 488 6.47 34.41 -14.26
C CYS A 488 6.54 35.65 -15.14
N VAL A 489 6.13 35.51 -16.40
CA VAL A 489 6.02 36.63 -17.35
C VAL A 489 4.57 36.77 -17.79
N LEU A 490 4.04 37.98 -17.69
CA LEU A 490 2.71 38.32 -18.16
C LEU A 490 2.77 38.96 -19.54
N VAL A 491 1.96 38.45 -20.46
CA VAL A 491 1.81 38.97 -21.82
C VAL A 491 0.33 39.23 -22.08
N GLU A 492 0.02 40.37 -22.68
CA GLU A 492 -1.35 40.73 -23.07
C GLU A 492 -1.49 40.69 -24.59
N ARG A 493 -2.42 39.86 -25.08
CA ARG A 493 -2.72 39.70 -26.51
C ARG A 493 -4.14 39.25 -26.74
N ASP A 494 -4.75 39.81 -27.78
CA ASP A 494 -6.02 39.37 -28.33
C ASP A 494 -5.81 38.05 -29.11
N LEU A 495 -6.33 36.96 -28.54
CA LEU A 495 -6.19 35.59 -29.04
C LEU A 495 -7.33 35.19 -29.98
N ASN A 496 -8.49 35.84 -29.89
CA ASN A 496 -9.70 35.49 -30.64
C ASN A 496 -10.07 36.53 -31.72
N SER A 497 -9.33 37.64 -31.78
CA SER A 497 -9.52 38.80 -32.66
C SER A 497 -10.84 39.56 -32.44
N ASP A 498 -11.36 39.57 -31.21
CA ASP A 498 -12.59 40.28 -30.83
C ASP A 498 -12.35 41.74 -30.37
N GLY A 499 -11.09 42.17 -30.31
CA GLY A 499 -10.68 43.50 -29.88
C GLY A 499 -10.50 43.66 -28.36
N GLN A 500 -10.79 42.62 -27.57
CA GLN A 500 -10.41 42.51 -26.16
C GLN A 500 -9.15 41.65 -26.04
N THR A 501 -8.26 42.05 -25.14
CA THR A 501 -6.99 41.33 -24.97
C THR A 501 -7.05 40.35 -23.82
N GLU A 502 -6.73 39.08 -24.07
CA GLU A 502 -6.47 38.10 -23.02
C GLU A 502 -5.07 38.28 -22.41
N ARG A 503 -4.95 37.80 -21.17
CA ARG A 503 -3.71 37.84 -20.40
C ARG A 503 -3.14 36.43 -20.27
N LEU A 504 -1.96 36.24 -20.85
CA LEU A 504 -1.21 34.99 -20.78
C LEU A 504 -0.13 35.08 -19.71
N LEU A 505 -0.25 34.24 -18.67
CA LEU A 505 0.72 34.11 -17.60
C LEU A 505 1.62 32.90 -17.87
N PHE A 506 2.87 33.17 -18.25
CA PHE A 506 3.89 32.15 -18.49
C PHE A 506 4.62 31.82 -17.20
N ALA A 507 4.45 30.61 -16.67
CA ALA A 507 5.16 30.10 -15.50
C ALA A 507 6.26 29.13 -15.94
N PHE A 508 7.45 29.66 -16.23
CA PHE A 508 8.54 28.92 -16.85
C PHE A 508 9.05 27.75 -16.00
N ASN A 509 9.10 27.92 -14.67
CA ASN A 509 9.57 26.88 -13.76
C ASN A 509 8.63 25.64 -13.73
N ASP A 510 7.36 25.85 -14.02
CA ASP A 510 6.36 24.77 -14.04
C ASP A 510 6.02 24.28 -15.45
N GLU A 511 6.72 24.78 -16.48
CA GLU A 511 6.50 24.43 -17.88
C GLU A 511 5.01 24.58 -18.28
N ARG A 512 4.36 25.67 -17.83
CA ARG A 512 2.93 25.94 -18.11
C ARG A 512 2.66 27.38 -18.50
N VAL A 513 1.62 27.57 -19.30
CA VAL A 513 1.02 28.87 -19.61
C VAL A 513 -0.46 28.82 -19.23
N ILE A 514 -0.92 29.86 -18.54
CA ILE A 514 -2.31 30.01 -18.11
C ILE A 514 -2.88 31.22 -18.82
N VAL A 515 -4.06 31.06 -19.42
CA VAL A 515 -4.74 32.12 -20.18
C VAL A 515 -5.92 32.61 -19.36
N TYR A 516 -5.97 33.91 -19.13
CA TYR A 516 -7.06 34.60 -18.46
C TYR A 516 -7.82 35.50 -19.43
N GLY A 517 -9.14 35.47 -19.35
CA GLY A 517 -10.03 36.35 -20.09
C GLY A 517 -11.03 37.02 -19.17
N ILE A 518 -11.68 38.06 -19.67
CA ILE A 518 -12.77 38.73 -18.96
C ILE A 518 -14.06 37.96 -19.26
N ASP A 519 -14.86 37.69 -18.22
CA ASP A 519 -16.18 37.09 -18.35
C ASP A 519 -17.09 37.90 -19.30
N PRO A 520 -18.04 37.32 -20.06
CA PRO A 520 -18.90 38.06 -20.99
C PRO A 520 -19.73 39.17 -20.32
N THR A 521 -19.90 39.14 -18.99
CA THR A 521 -20.53 40.22 -18.21
C THR A 521 -19.62 41.43 -17.96
N GLY A 522 -18.33 41.35 -18.33
CA GLY A 522 -17.35 42.43 -18.30
C GLY A 522 -16.80 42.78 -16.92
N LYS A 523 -17.10 41.99 -15.88
CA LYS A 523 -16.86 42.38 -14.48
C LYS A 523 -15.73 41.62 -13.77
N GLU A 524 -15.42 40.40 -14.17
CA GLU A 524 -14.41 39.58 -13.50
C GLU A 524 -13.48 38.88 -14.51
N TRP A 525 -12.22 38.72 -14.11
CA TRP A 525 -11.26 37.86 -14.80
C TRP A 525 -11.47 36.41 -14.41
N GLN A 526 -11.41 35.51 -15.39
CA GLN A 526 -11.50 34.06 -15.19
C GLN A 526 -10.39 33.32 -15.96
N GLU A 527 -9.98 32.17 -15.42
CA GLU A 527 -9.09 31.25 -16.12
C GLU A 527 -9.87 30.60 -17.28
N LEU A 528 -9.38 30.78 -18.50
CA LEU A 528 -9.96 30.18 -19.71
C LEU A 528 -9.38 28.80 -19.98
N THR A 529 -8.05 28.67 -19.88
CA THR A 529 -7.35 27.41 -20.13
C THR A 529 -5.94 27.41 -19.55
N MET A 530 -5.40 26.22 -19.31
CA MET A 530 -4.02 25.97 -18.95
C MET A 530 -3.41 24.99 -19.94
N SER A 531 -2.22 25.31 -20.46
CA SER A 531 -1.51 24.48 -21.44
C SER A 531 -0.05 24.26 -21.04
N LEU A 532 0.54 23.16 -21.51
CA LEU A 532 1.97 22.89 -21.35
C LEU A 532 2.77 23.91 -22.18
N LEU A 533 3.79 24.51 -21.58
CA LEU A 533 4.70 25.42 -22.26
C LEU A 533 5.77 24.60 -23.01
N PRO A 534 5.89 24.71 -24.34
CA PRO A 534 6.96 24.05 -25.09
C PRO A 534 8.34 24.53 -24.63
N ARG A 535 9.29 23.59 -24.49
CA ARG A 535 10.65 23.89 -23.99
C ARG A 535 11.44 24.82 -24.91
N GLU A 536 11.06 24.90 -26.18
CA GLU A 536 11.65 25.76 -27.21
C GLU A 536 11.29 27.24 -27.03
N ILE A 537 10.31 27.55 -26.16
CA ILE A 537 9.91 28.91 -25.80
C ILE A 537 10.58 29.26 -24.46
N THR A 538 11.80 29.80 -24.54
CA THR A 538 12.51 30.30 -23.35
C THR A 538 12.02 31.69 -22.95
N LYS A 539 12.28 32.07 -21.69
CA LYS A 539 11.97 33.40 -21.18
C LYS A 539 12.63 34.51 -22.00
N GLU A 540 13.91 34.39 -22.39
CA GLU A 540 14.56 35.42 -23.21
C GLU A 540 13.91 35.53 -24.58
N LYS A 541 13.59 34.39 -25.21
CA LYS A 541 12.95 34.36 -26.53
C LYS A 541 11.58 35.04 -26.49
N LEU A 542 10.79 34.78 -25.44
CA LEU A 542 9.49 35.44 -25.24
C LEU A 542 9.65 36.96 -25.06
N LEU A 543 10.57 37.40 -24.19
CA LEU A 543 10.78 38.82 -23.90
C LEU A 543 11.34 39.58 -25.12
N THR A 544 12.25 38.98 -25.88
CA THR A 544 12.77 39.55 -27.13
C THR A 544 11.66 39.66 -28.17
N ALA A 545 10.85 38.61 -28.35
CA ALA A 545 9.72 38.64 -29.28
C ALA A 545 8.67 39.68 -28.88
N ALA A 546 8.40 39.85 -27.57
CA ALA A 546 7.52 40.90 -27.06
C ALA A 546 8.06 42.30 -27.38
N LYS A 547 9.34 42.54 -27.09
CA LYS A 547 10.01 43.83 -27.36
C LYS A 547 10.04 44.19 -28.85
N GLU A 548 10.31 43.21 -29.71
CA GLU A 548 10.33 43.37 -31.16
C GLU A 548 8.93 43.37 -31.79
N ARG A 549 7.86 43.25 -30.99
CA ARG A 549 6.47 43.13 -31.45
C ARG A 549 6.24 41.97 -32.44
N LYS A 550 7.00 40.89 -32.28
CA LYS A 550 6.92 39.66 -33.10
C LYS A 550 6.02 38.57 -32.49
N LEU A 551 5.33 38.86 -31.39
CA LEU A 551 4.30 37.97 -30.86
C LEU A 551 3.07 38.02 -31.77
N GLY A 552 2.72 36.90 -32.38
CA GLY A 552 1.55 36.74 -33.24
C GLY A 552 0.73 35.52 -32.86
N THR A 553 -0.53 35.51 -33.29
CA THR A 553 -1.45 34.39 -33.14
C THR A 553 -1.58 33.67 -34.48
N LYS A 554 -1.82 32.35 -34.44
CA LYS A 554 -2.08 31.54 -35.64
C LYS A 554 -3.47 30.92 -35.49
N PRO A 555 -4.34 30.99 -36.51
CA PRO A 555 -5.65 30.36 -36.44
C PRO A 555 -5.50 28.83 -36.34
N LYS A 556 -6.43 28.19 -35.63
CA LYS A 556 -6.48 26.72 -35.55
C LYS A 556 -6.59 26.12 -36.97
N THR A 557 -5.68 25.22 -37.31
CA THR A 557 -5.72 24.47 -38.58
C THR A 557 -6.97 23.61 -38.68
N TRP A 558 -7.33 22.94 -37.58
CA TRP A 558 -8.52 22.10 -37.46
C TRP A 558 -9.64 22.90 -36.80
N ARG A 559 -10.77 23.03 -37.50
CA ARG A 559 -11.95 23.74 -36.98
C ARG A 559 -12.70 22.85 -36.00
N ASN A 560 -13.31 23.48 -34.98
CA ASN A 560 -14.26 22.80 -34.10
C ASN A 560 -15.49 22.35 -34.90
N LEU A 561 -16.07 21.21 -34.53
CA LEU A 561 -17.29 20.69 -35.14
C LEU A 561 -18.49 21.22 -34.35
N THR A 562 -19.54 21.69 -35.03
CA THR A 562 -20.80 22.07 -34.37
C THR A 562 -21.91 21.08 -34.71
N VAL A 563 -22.64 20.60 -33.70
CA VAL A 563 -23.80 19.71 -33.83
C VAL A 563 -24.96 20.36 -33.09
N ASP A 564 -26.01 20.79 -33.81
CA ASP A 564 -27.21 21.44 -33.25
C ASP A 564 -26.94 22.59 -32.26
N GLY A 565 -25.91 23.39 -32.53
CA GLY A 565 -25.52 24.53 -31.68
C GLY A 565 -24.54 24.17 -30.56
N GLU A 566 -24.29 22.88 -30.30
CA GLU A 566 -23.23 22.43 -29.40
C GLU A 566 -21.90 22.33 -30.15
N THR A 567 -20.83 22.89 -29.56
CA THR A 567 -19.50 22.90 -30.17
C THR A 567 -18.65 21.78 -29.58
N LEU A 568 -18.22 20.85 -30.43
CA LEU A 568 -17.18 19.87 -30.13
C LEU A 568 -15.80 20.47 -30.46
N GLU A 569 -14.99 20.67 -29.43
CA GLU A 569 -13.62 21.14 -29.58
C GLU A 569 -12.73 20.07 -30.20
N VAL A 570 -12.08 20.40 -31.32
CA VAL A 570 -11.08 19.53 -31.96
C VAL A 570 -9.70 20.07 -31.62
N ASN A 571 -9.02 19.42 -30.66
CA ASN A 571 -7.67 19.78 -30.21
C ASN A 571 -6.66 18.72 -30.72
N LEU A 572 -6.26 18.86 -31.99
CA LEU A 572 -5.19 18.05 -32.59
C LEU A 572 -3.88 18.84 -32.55
N ASN A 573 -2.86 18.30 -31.89
CA ASN A 573 -1.51 18.86 -31.91
C ASN A 573 -0.86 18.53 -33.26
N GLU A 574 -0.24 19.52 -33.91
CA GLU A 574 0.80 19.28 -34.93
C GLU A 574 2.15 19.02 -34.25
#